data_AF-T1JPI3-F1
#
_entry.id   AF-T1JPI3-F1
#
_cell.length_a   1.000
_cell.length_b   1.000
_cell.length_c   1.000
_cell.angle_alpha   90.00
_cell.angle_beta   90.00
_cell.angle_gamma   90.00
#
_symmetry.space_group_name_H-M   'P 1'
#
loop_
_entity.id
_entity.type
_entity.pdbx_description
1 polymer ?
#
loop_
_entity_poly.entity_id
_entity_poly.type
_entity_poly.pdbx_seq_one_letter_code
_entity_poly.pdbx_strand_id
1 'polypeptide(L)'
;MDDDQRKEQTKVNTVGWRQIRVKKVLESSTYKAALKHDVSEVEEFYLGKMDIECPHCGALHFKGEILSSRCCHKGKVKLPPLKKYPEPLKDLLLGSDKRSQDFRTHIRQYNSLLSFASMIASVPALPPSSSGKAPYC
;
A
#
# COMPACT_ATOMS: atom_id res chain seq x y z
N MET A 1 -41.34 1.68 14.57
CA MET A 1 -40.35 1.78 15.66
C MET A 1 -38.90 1.78 15.16
N ASP A 2 -38.50 2.13 13.92
CA ASP A 2 -37.53 1.17 13.34
C ASP A 2 -36.22 1.64 12.66
N ASP A 3 -35.97 2.92 12.35
CA ASP A 3 -34.73 3.26 11.61
C ASP A 3 -33.61 3.90 12.44
N ASP A 4 -33.93 4.83 13.34
CA ASP A 4 -32.91 5.51 14.13
C ASP A 4 -32.34 4.61 15.22
N GLN A 5 -33.17 3.76 15.84
CA GLN A 5 -32.67 2.76 16.78
C GLN A 5 -31.79 1.71 16.09
N ARG A 6 -32.10 1.31 14.86
CA ARG A 6 -31.29 0.37 14.07
C ARG A 6 -29.93 0.94 13.70
N LYS A 7 -29.88 2.22 13.29
CA LYS A 7 -28.63 2.96 13.00
C LYS A 7 -27.79 3.14 14.25
N GLU A 8 -28.42 3.46 15.38
CA GLU A 8 -27.72 3.62 16.66
C GLU A 8 -27.15 2.27 17.15
N GLN A 9 -27.92 1.18 17.02
CA GLN A 9 -27.45 -0.18 17.32
C GLN A 9 -26.28 -0.60 16.42
N THR A 10 -26.31 -0.26 15.12
CA THR A 10 -25.21 -0.57 14.19
C THR A 10 -23.96 0.26 14.48
N LYS A 11 -24.09 1.53 14.87
CA LYS A 11 -22.97 2.35 15.35
C LYS A 11 -22.35 1.77 16.62
N VAL A 12 -23.16 1.42 17.62
CA VAL A 12 -22.69 0.84 18.89
C VAL A 12 -21.98 -0.49 18.64
N ASN A 13 -22.55 -1.36 17.80
CA ASN A 13 -21.94 -2.64 17.43
C ASN A 13 -20.61 -2.44 16.68
N THR A 14 -20.56 -1.52 15.70
CA THR A 14 -19.31 -1.25 14.94
C THR A 14 -18.21 -0.65 15.80
N VAL A 15 -18.55 0.20 16.79
CA VAL A 15 -17.60 0.70 17.80
C VAL A 15 -17.09 -0.44 18.67
N GLY A 16 -17.97 -1.35 19.11
CA GLY A 16 -17.59 -2.55 19.87
C GLY A 16 -16.64 -3.47 19.09
N TRP A 17 -16.93 -3.77 17.82
CA TRP A 17 -16.05 -4.57 16.96
C TRP A 17 -14.69 -3.90 16.72
N ARG A 18 -14.65 -2.57 16.57
CA ARG A 18 -13.40 -1.81 16.47
C ARG A 18 -12.57 -1.95 17.73
N GLN A 19 -13.18 -1.79 18.91
CA GLN A 19 -12.49 -1.93 20.20
C GLN A 19 -11.94 -3.35 20.41
N ILE A 20 -12.73 -4.38 20.10
CA ILE A 20 -12.29 -5.79 20.19
C ILE A 20 -11.11 -6.04 19.25
N ARG A 21 -11.17 -5.53 18.02
CA ARG A 21 -10.11 -5.72 17.02
C ARG A 21 -8.82 -5.02 17.42
N VAL A 22 -8.92 -3.80 17.94
CA VAL A 22 -7.76 -3.05 18.48
C VAL A 22 -7.12 -3.81 19.63
N LYS A 23 -7.92 -4.28 20.59
CA LYS A 23 -7.42 -5.08 21.73
C LYS A 23 -6.71 -6.35 21.26
N LYS A 24 -7.29 -7.06 20.29
CA LYS A 24 -6.71 -8.28 19.71
C LYS A 24 -5.40 -8.02 18.96
N VAL A 25 -5.27 -6.86 18.30
CA VAL A 25 -4.02 -6.42 17.66
C VAL A 25 -2.97 -6.07 18.71
N LEU A 26 -3.31 -5.28 19.72
CA LEU A 26 -2.43 -4.92 20.83
C LEU A 26 -1.88 -6.15 21.59
N GLU A 27 -2.71 -7.18 21.72
CA GLU A 27 -2.35 -8.43 22.40
C GLU A 27 -1.56 -9.41 21.51
N SER A 28 -1.57 -9.20 20.18
CA SER A 28 -0.93 -10.09 19.23
C SER A 28 0.59 -10.18 19.42
N SER A 29 1.13 -11.37 19.18
CA SER A 29 2.57 -11.65 19.25
C SER A 29 3.39 -10.71 18.36
N THR A 30 2.90 -10.42 17.16
CA THR A 30 3.56 -9.55 16.17
C THR A 30 3.62 -8.09 16.63
N TYR A 31 2.53 -7.56 17.18
CA TYR A 31 2.50 -6.20 17.73
C TYR A 31 3.44 -6.04 18.93
N LYS A 32 3.42 -7.02 19.86
CA LYS A 32 4.33 -7.03 21.01
C LYS A 32 5.79 -7.15 20.57
N ALA A 33 6.10 -7.95 19.55
CA ALA A 33 7.45 -8.05 19.00
C ALA A 33 7.92 -6.73 18.37
N ALA A 34 7.03 -6.01 17.68
CA ALA A 34 7.35 -4.70 17.10
C ALA A 34 7.65 -3.63 18.18
N LEU A 35 7.04 -3.71 19.36
CA LEU A 35 7.31 -2.82 20.49
C LEU A 35 8.55 -3.18 21.32
N LYS A 36 9.13 -4.38 21.13
CA LYS A 36 10.30 -4.84 21.90
C LYS A 36 11.61 -4.21 21.42
N HIS A 37 11.64 -3.68 20.21
CA HIS A 37 12.81 -2.98 19.70
C HIS A 37 12.66 -1.50 20.03
N ASP A 38 13.58 -0.98 20.83
CA ASP A 38 13.69 0.45 21.03
C ASP A 38 14.15 1.07 19.70
N VAL A 39 13.23 1.73 19.00
CA VAL A 39 13.48 2.32 17.67
C VAL A 39 14.43 3.53 17.79
N SER A 40 14.75 3.97 19.01
CA SER A 40 15.69 5.07 19.26
C SER A 40 17.15 4.72 18.95
N GLU A 41 17.53 3.43 18.94
CA GLU A 41 18.88 2.95 18.59
C GLU A 41 18.84 1.93 17.43
N VAL A 42 18.43 2.39 16.25
CA VAL A 42 18.64 1.62 15.02
C VAL A 42 19.95 2.08 14.38
N GLU A 43 20.98 1.23 14.39
CA GLU A 43 22.20 1.50 13.63
C GLU A 43 21.86 1.60 12.13
N GLU A 44 22.26 2.71 11.49
CA GLU A 44 22.06 2.89 10.06
C GLU A 44 22.95 1.93 9.27
N PHE A 45 22.34 0.98 8.58
CA PHE A 45 23.07 0.07 7.71
C PHE A 45 23.26 0.67 6.32
N TYR A 46 24.44 1.25 6.08
CA TYR A 46 24.77 1.87 4.80
C TYR A 46 25.34 0.86 3.79
N LEU A 47 24.63 0.65 2.68
CA LEU A 47 24.99 -0.28 1.59
C LEU A 47 26.02 0.28 0.59
N GLY A 48 26.51 1.51 0.79
CA GLY A 48 27.34 2.21 -0.18
C GLY A 48 26.54 3.05 -1.18
N LYS A 49 27.21 3.55 -2.21
CA LYS A 49 26.57 4.30 -3.31
C LYS A 49 25.82 3.34 -4.25
N MET A 50 24.74 3.84 -4.83
CA MET A 50 23.96 3.13 -5.85
C MET A 50 24.46 3.58 -7.24
N ASP A 51 25.62 3.09 -7.65
CA ASP A 51 26.35 3.53 -8.84
C ASP A 51 26.63 2.42 -9.86
N ILE A 52 26.20 1.19 -9.59
CA ILE A 52 26.39 0.07 -10.53
C ILE A 52 25.23 0.03 -11.51
N GLU A 53 25.49 0.44 -12.75
CA GLU A 53 24.49 0.46 -13.81
C GLU A 53 24.30 -0.91 -14.47
N CYS A 54 23.05 -1.32 -14.69
CA CYS A 54 22.71 -2.49 -15.49
C CYS A 54 22.93 -2.21 -16.99
N PRO A 55 23.72 -3.03 -17.72
CA PRO A 55 24.04 -2.78 -19.13
C PRO A 55 22.84 -2.93 -20.08
N HIS A 56 21.71 -3.49 -19.63
CA HIS A 56 20.54 -3.73 -20.47
C HIS A 56 19.43 -2.69 -20.30
N CYS A 57 19.19 -2.23 -19.08
CA CYS A 57 18.06 -1.33 -18.77
C CYS A 57 18.48 -0.01 -18.10
N GLY A 58 19.77 0.19 -17.79
CA GLY A 58 20.27 1.40 -17.14
C GLY A 58 19.86 1.55 -15.67
N ALA A 59 19.31 0.51 -15.04
CA ALA A 59 18.97 0.53 -13.62
C ALA A 59 20.23 0.60 -12.75
N LEU A 60 20.23 1.45 -11.73
CA LEU A 60 21.33 1.58 -10.76
C LEU A 60 21.16 0.59 -9.60
N HIS A 61 22.27 0.03 -9.15
CA HIS A 61 22.34 -1.03 -8.13
C HIS A 61 23.39 -0.70 -7.06
N PHE A 62 23.20 -1.25 -5.86
CA PHE A 62 24.24 -1.26 -4.84
C PHE A 62 25.23 -2.40 -5.07
N LYS A 63 26.47 -2.23 -4.61
CA LYS A 63 27.53 -3.26 -4.74
C LYS A 63 27.20 -4.60 -4.11
N GLY A 64 26.43 -4.61 -3.02
CA GLY A 64 25.98 -5.83 -2.35
C GLY A 64 24.79 -6.54 -3.02
N GLU A 65 24.13 -5.88 -3.97
CA GLU A 65 23.05 -6.49 -4.75
C GLU A 65 23.66 -7.35 -5.86
N ILE A 66 24.08 -8.58 -5.53
CA ILE A 66 24.62 -9.48 -6.56
C ILE A 66 23.50 -9.84 -7.56
N LEU A 67 23.70 -9.29 -8.76
CA LEU A 67 22.94 -9.36 -10.00
C LEU A 67 23.06 -10.75 -10.64
N SER A 68 21.97 -11.52 -10.68
CA SER A 68 21.85 -12.55 -11.73
C SER A 68 20.54 -12.52 -12.51
N SER A 69 19.50 -11.80 -12.06
CA SER A 69 18.19 -11.90 -12.73
C SER A 69 17.14 -10.80 -12.47
N ARG A 70 17.38 -9.81 -11.60
CA ARG A 70 16.24 -9.12 -10.95
C ARG A 70 15.72 -7.83 -11.59
N CYS A 71 16.52 -7.02 -12.30
CA CYS A 71 15.99 -5.75 -12.85
C CYS A 71 15.27 -5.91 -14.21
N CYS A 72 15.88 -6.60 -15.16
CA CYS A 72 15.33 -6.80 -16.52
C CYS A 72 15.45 -8.25 -17.01
N HIS A 73 15.76 -9.18 -16.10
CA HIS A 73 15.95 -10.59 -16.41
C HIS A 73 16.98 -10.83 -17.55
N LYS A 74 18.16 -10.20 -17.42
CA LYS A 74 19.25 -10.20 -18.41
C LYS A 74 18.83 -9.65 -19.79
N GLY A 75 18.04 -8.56 -19.79
CA GLY A 75 17.55 -7.91 -21.00
C GLY A 75 16.33 -8.53 -21.65
N LYS A 76 15.74 -9.60 -21.07
CA LYS A 76 14.50 -10.22 -21.57
C LYS A 76 13.27 -9.33 -21.36
N VAL A 77 13.29 -8.49 -20.33
CA VAL A 77 12.19 -7.56 -20.03
C VAL A 77 12.57 -6.16 -20.51
N LYS A 78 11.84 -5.64 -21.50
CA LYS A 78 11.94 -4.25 -21.95
C LYS A 78 10.82 -3.44 -21.30
N LEU A 79 11.16 -2.62 -20.32
CA LEU A 79 10.19 -1.72 -19.68
C LEU A 79 9.87 -0.57 -20.63
N PRO A 80 8.58 -0.22 -20.82
CA PRO A 80 8.22 0.99 -21.53
C PRO A 80 8.70 2.22 -20.75
N PRO A 81 8.98 3.34 -21.43
CA PRO A 81 9.30 4.58 -20.74
C PRO A 81 8.15 4.98 -19.82
N LEU A 82 8.49 5.54 -18.65
CA LEU A 82 7.49 6.05 -17.73
C LEU A 82 6.68 7.14 -18.43
N LYS A 83 5.34 7.05 -18.29
CA LYS A 83 4.46 8.13 -18.74
C LYS A 83 4.80 9.40 -17.96
N LYS A 84 4.68 10.55 -18.62
CA LYS A 84 4.83 11.84 -17.95
C LYS A 84 3.85 11.91 -16.77
N TYR A 85 4.36 12.39 -15.64
CA TYR A 85 3.54 12.58 -14.46
C TYR A 85 2.43 13.61 -14.77
N PRO A 86 1.15 13.35 -14.45
CA PRO A 86 0.09 14.29 -14.74
C PRO A 86 0.35 15.66 -14.09
N GLU A 87 0.31 16.74 -14.88
CA GLU A 87 0.64 18.10 -14.40
C GLU A 87 -0.15 18.53 -13.15
N PRO A 88 -1.48 18.26 -13.02
CA PRO A 88 -2.20 18.65 -11.80
C PRO A 88 -1.66 17.98 -10.53
N LEU A 89 -1.20 16.73 -10.64
CA LEU A 89 -0.59 16.04 -9.50
C LEU A 89 0.83 16.55 -9.23
N LYS A 90 1.54 16.93 -10.30
CA LYS A 90 2.89 17.51 -10.20
C LYS A 90 2.86 18.82 -9.44
N ASP A 91 1.90 19.69 -9.76
CA ASP A 91 1.70 20.97 -9.09
C ASP A 91 1.33 20.78 -7.61
N LEU A 92 0.52 19.76 -7.29
CA LEU A 92 0.19 19.41 -5.91
C LEU A 92 1.40 18.91 -5.11
N LEU A 93 2.30 18.13 -5.73
CA LEU A 93 3.48 17.60 -5.05
C LEU A 93 4.63 18.60 -4.94
N LEU A 94 4.90 19.34 -6.02
CA LEU A 94 6.09 20.19 -6.13
C LEU A 94 5.79 21.68 -5.94
N GLY A 95 4.54 22.10 -6.08
CA GLY A 95 4.15 23.50 -5.95
C GLY A 95 4.39 24.10 -4.57
N SER A 96 4.47 25.43 -4.54
CA SER A 96 4.63 26.23 -3.32
C SER A 96 3.31 26.77 -2.77
N ASP A 97 2.21 26.59 -3.51
CA ASP A 97 0.90 27.12 -3.14
C ASP A 97 0.35 26.48 -1.86
N LYS A 98 -0.56 27.20 -1.19
CA LYS A 98 -1.24 26.70 0.03
C LYS A 98 -1.87 25.33 -0.21
N ARG A 99 -2.47 25.12 -1.39
CA ARG A 99 -3.07 23.85 -1.79
C ARG A 99 -2.05 22.71 -1.87
N SER A 100 -0.86 22.97 -2.40
CA SER A 100 0.22 21.97 -2.50
C SER A 100 0.81 21.64 -1.13
N GLN A 101 0.91 22.64 -0.24
CA GLN A 101 1.31 22.43 1.15
C GLN A 101 0.30 21.56 1.91
N ASP A 102 -1.00 21.90 1.83
CA ASP A 102 -2.09 21.12 2.44
C ASP A 102 -2.15 19.69 1.88
N PHE A 103 -1.89 19.52 0.58
CA PHE A 103 -1.83 18.21 -0.04
C PHE A 103 -0.67 17.37 0.51
N ARG A 104 0.55 17.91 0.60
CA ARG A 104 1.73 17.19 1.11
C ARG A 104 1.57 16.80 2.58
N THR A 105 1.01 17.68 3.40
CA THR A 105 0.78 17.41 4.83
C THR A 105 -0.24 16.30 5.04
N HIS A 106 -1.26 16.21 4.19
CA HIS A 106 -2.37 15.25 4.33
C HIS A 106 -2.38 14.14 3.27
N ILE A 107 -1.29 13.93 2.52
CA ILE A 107 -1.26 13.02 1.36
C ILE A 107 -1.71 11.59 1.69
N ARG A 108 -1.39 11.10 2.90
CA ARG A 108 -1.84 9.78 3.37
C ARG A 108 -3.35 9.70 3.51
N GLN A 109 -3.99 10.75 4.01
CA GLN A 109 -5.45 10.81 4.16
C GLN A 109 -6.12 10.84 2.79
N TYR A 110 -5.62 11.67 1.87
CA TYR A 110 -6.10 11.69 0.48
C TYR A 110 -5.98 10.30 -0.17
N ASN A 111 -4.82 9.64 -0.06
CA ASN A 111 -4.61 8.31 -0.61
C ASN A 111 -5.53 7.25 0.03
N SER A 112 -5.75 7.30 1.34
CA SER A 112 -6.65 6.38 2.03
C SER A 112 -8.11 6.59 1.64
N LEU A 113 -8.55 7.84 1.47
CA LEU A 113 -9.91 8.17 1.02
C LEU A 113 -10.15 7.73 -0.43
N LEU A 114 -9.14 7.90 -1.30
CA LEU A 114 -9.21 7.54 -2.71
C LEU A 114 -8.90 6.06 -2.98
N SER A 115 -8.50 5.29 -1.96
CA SER A 115 -8.20 3.86 -2.07
C SER A 115 -9.42 2.98 -2.36
N PHE A 116 -10.63 3.56 -2.47
CA PHE A 116 -11.89 2.81 -2.53
C PHE A 116 -12.42 2.46 -3.94
N ALA A 117 -11.67 2.66 -5.02
CA ALA A 117 -12.24 2.46 -6.36
C ALA A 117 -11.45 1.50 -7.25
N SER A 118 -11.62 0.19 -7.03
CA SER A 118 -11.95 -0.74 -8.13
C SER A 118 -12.52 -2.06 -7.60
N MET A 119 -13.85 -2.15 -7.48
CA MET A 119 -14.54 -3.43 -7.56
C MET A 119 -15.31 -3.45 -8.89
N ILE A 120 -14.65 -3.87 -9.97
CA ILE A 120 -15.35 -4.38 -11.15
C ILE A 120 -15.01 -5.86 -11.23
N ALA A 121 -15.87 -6.68 -10.60
CA ALA A 121 -15.89 -8.10 -10.86
C ALA A 121 -16.83 -8.34 -12.04
N SER A 122 -16.29 -8.48 -13.24
CA SER A 122 -17.02 -9.18 -14.31
C SER A 122 -17.00 -10.66 -13.93
N VAL A 123 -18.03 -11.12 -13.22
CA VAL A 123 -18.23 -12.54 -12.98
C VAL A 123 -18.95 -13.08 -14.22
N PRO A 124 -18.30 -13.85 -15.12
CA PRO A 124 -19.04 -14.60 -16.11
C PRO A 124 -19.99 -15.54 -15.36
N ALA A 125 -21.25 -15.62 -15.80
CA ALA A 125 -22.23 -16.51 -15.19
C ALA A 125 -21.66 -17.93 -15.12
N LEU A 126 -21.43 -18.43 -13.91
CA LEU A 126 -21.02 -19.80 -13.73
C LEU A 126 -22.17 -20.71 -14.15
N PRO A 127 -21.91 -21.82 -14.87
CA PRO A 127 -22.94 -22.79 -15.20
C PRO A 127 -23.55 -23.38 -13.92
N PRO A 128 -24.82 -23.84 -13.96
CA PRO A 128 -25.62 -24.20 -12.78
C PRO A 128 -25.11 -25.39 -11.94
N SER A 129 -23.90 -25.92 -12.21
CA SER A 129 -23.36 -27.13 -11.56
C SER A 129 -22.11 -26.91 -10.69
N SER A 130 -21.75 -25.68 -10.34
CA SER A 130 -20.64 -25.43 -9.38
C SER A 130 -21.17 -25.11 -7.97
N SER A 131 -21.89 -26.05 -7.36
CA SER A 131 -22.17 -26.11 -5.93
C SER A 131 -20.93 -26.56 -5.13
N GLY A 132 -19.81 -25.87 -5.34
CA GLY A 132 -18.53 -26.20 -4.74
C GLY A 132 -17.75 -24.93 -4.40
N LYS A 133 -17.84 -24.53 -3.13
CA LYS A 133 -16.98 -23.60 -2.38
C LYS A 133 -15.92 -22.86 -3.22
N ALA A 134 -16.18 -21.58 -3.49
CA ALA A 134 -15.13 -20.68 -3.93
C ALA A 134 -14.06 -20.57 -2.83
N PRO A 135 -12.76 -20.78 -3.12
CA PRO A 135 -11.72 -20.34 -2.21
C PRO A 135 -11.60 -18.82 -2.32
N TYR A 136 -11.22 -18.19 -1.20
CA TYR A 136 -11.01 -16.75 -0.98
C TYR A 136 -12.29 -15.90 -0.77
N CYS A 137 -12.69 -15.77 0.50
CA CYS A 137 -12.56 -14.55 1.30
C CYS A 137 -12.37 -14.96 2.77
#